data_AF-A0A1G8Q5M0-F1
#
_entry.id   AF-A0A1G8Q5M0-F1
#
_cell.length_a   1.000
_cell.length_b   1.000
_cell.length_c   1.000
_cell.angle_alpha   90.00
_cell.angle_beta   90.00
_cell.angle_gamma   90.00
#
_symmetry.space_group_name_H-M   'P 1'
#
loop_
_entity.id
_entity.type
_entity.pdbx_description
1 polymer ?
#
loop_
_entity_poly.entity_id
_entity_poly.type
_entity_poly.pdbx_seq_one_letter_code
_entity_poly.pdbx_strand_id
1 'polypeptide(L)' 'MGKSTHFSGQPLYSQVINLLDRSKILQISQQHDGERYVKSFNCWSHLVVMLYAVIMRFDSLREISTSML' A
#
# COMPACT_ATOMS: atom_id res chain seq x y z
N MET A 1 -0.88 -10.92 -27.63
CA MET A 1 -1.95 -9.98 -27.27
C MET A 1 -1.37 -8.88 -26.39
N GLY A 2 -0.91 -7.77 -26.99
CA GLY A 2 -0.46 -6.61 -26.25
C GLY A 2 -1.67 -5.87 -25.69
N LYS A 3 -1.98 -6.06 -24.41
CA LYS A 3 -3.00 -5.26 -23.73
C LYS A 3 -2.48 -3.83 -23.65
N SER A 4 -3.30 -2.86 -24.01
CA SER A 4 -3.00 -1.43 -23.87
C SER A 4 -2.59 -1.14 -22.42
N THR A 5 -1.41 -0.55 -22.23
CA THR A 5 -0.92 -0.09 -20.91
C THR A 5 -1.52 1.26 -20.50
N HIS A 6 -2.31 1.90 -21.37
CA HIS A 6 -3.06 3.10 -21.06
C HIS A 6 -4.34 2.74 -20.28
N PHE A 7 -4.26 2.88 -18.96
CA PHE A 7 -5.39 2.70 -18.05
C PHE A 7 -6.13 4.03 -17.86
N SER A 8 -6.91 4.46 -18.86
CA SER A 8 -7.83 5.59 -18.70
C SER A 8 -8.97 5.18 -17.74
N GLY A 9 -9.09 5.85 -16.60
CA GLY A 9 -10.12 5.59 -15.58
C GLY A 9 -9.66 4.81 -14.35
N GLN A 10 -8.42 4.32 -14.30
CA GLN A 10 -7.88 3.74 -13.08
C GLN A 10 -7.57 4.86 -12.06
N PRO A 11 -7.98 4.73 -10.78
CA PRO A 11 -7.64 5.70 -9.75
C PRO A 11 -6.13 5.92 -9.68
N LEU A 12 -5.69 7.19 -9.61
CA LEU A 12 -4.27 7.58 -9.56
C LEU A 12 -3.52 6.80 -8.48
N TYR A 13 -4.17 6.61 -7.33
CA TYR A 13 -3.62 5.86 -6.21
C TYR A 13 -3.28 4.40 -6.56
N SER A 14 -4.15 3.73 -7.33
CA SER A 14 -3.90 2.35 -7.78
C SER A 14 -2.78 2.29 -8.82
N GLN A 15 -2.62 3.33 -9.64
CA GLN A 15 -1.47 3.43 -10.55
C GLN A 15 -0.16 3.55 -9.79
N VAL A 16 -0.11 4.36 -8.73
CA VAL A 16 1.09 4.50 -7.87
C VAL A 16 1.42 3.17 -7.17
N ILE A 17 0.44 2.48 -6.60
CA ILE A 17 0.65 1.16 -5.97
C ILE A 17 1.21 0.15 -6.98
N ASN A 18 0.74 0.18 -8.23
CA ASN A 18 1.20 -0.74 -9.28
C ASN A 18 2.67 -0.56 -9.66
N LEU A 19 3.30 0.55 -9.28
CA LEU A 19 4.74 0.76 -9.47
C LEU A 19 5.58 0.00 -8.43
N LEU A 20 4.96 -0.50 -7.37
CA LEU A 20 5.64 -1.20 -6.27
C LEU A 20 5.56 -2.72 -6.46
N ASP A 21 6.71 -3.38 -6.35
CA ASP A 21 6.78 -4.85 -6.33
C ASP A 21 6.41 -5.39 -4.95
N ARG A 22 5.15 -5.81 -4.81
CA ARG A 22 4.61 -6.41 -3.58
C ARG A 22 5.44 -7.60 -3.08
N SER A 23 5.88 -8.48 -3.97
CA SER A 23 6.62 -9.69 -3.60
C SER A 23 7.97 -9.33 -3.01
N LYS A 24 8.68 -8.39 -3.65
CA LYS A 24 9.96 -7.89 -3.17
C LYS A 24 9.83 -7.18 -1.81
N ILE A 25 8.78 -6.39 -1.62
CA ILE A 25 8.53 -5.69 -0.34
C ILE A 25 8.27 -6.69 0.79
N LEU A 26 7.42 -7.69 0.55
CA LEU A 26 7.15 -8.73 1.55
C LEU A 26 8.39 -9.56 1.86
N GLN A 27 9.21 -9.88 0.86
CA GLN A 27 10.48 -10.57 1.06
C GLN A 27 11.43 -9.77 1.95
N ILE A 28 11.58 -8.46 1.71
CA ILE A 28 12.40 -7.57 2.54
C ILE A 28 11.86 -7.49 3.97
N SER A 29 10.54 -7.42 4.14
CA SER A 29 9.91 -7.43 5.48
C SER A 29 10.25 -8.71 6.24
N GLN A 30 10.10 -9.87 5.58
CA GLN A 30 10.39 -11.18 6.20
C GLN A 30 11.88 -11.36 6.55
N GLN A 31 12.79 -10.86 5.71
CA GLN A 31 14.23 -10.91 5.97
C GLN A 31 14.64 -10.15 7.24
N HIS A 32 13.85 -9.14 7.64
CA HIS A 32 14.09 -8.35 8.84
C HIS A 32 13.13 -8.69 9.99
N ASP A 33 12.51 -9.88 9.97
CA ASP A 33 11.51 -10.32 10.96
C ASP A 33 10.30 -9.36 11.09
N GLY A 34 10.04 -8.52 10.08
CA GLY A 34 8.97 -7.53 10.08
C GLY A 34 7.56 -8.11 10.07
N GLU A 35 7.43 -9.37 9.64
CA GLU A 35 6.17 -10.12 9.68
C GLU A 35 6.05 -11.04 10.89
N ARG A 36 7.01 -11.00 11.83
CA ARG A 36 6.99 -11.86 13.00
C ARG A 36 5.83 -11.45 13.92
N TYR A 37 4.97 -12.41 14.27
CA TYR A 37 3.75 -12.21 15.07
C TYR A 37 2.64 -11.37 14.42
N VAL A 38 2.78 -11.02 13.14
CA VAL A 38 1.72 -10.30 12.40
C VAL A 38 0.61 -11.28 12.01
N LYS A 39 -0.60 -11.09 12.56
CA LYS A 39 -1.78 -11.94 12.28
C LYS A 39 -2.65 -11.38 11.16
N SER A 40 -2.74 -10.06 11.08
CA SER A 40 -3.45 -9.29 10.06
C SER A 40 -2.67 -8.00 9.85
N PHE A 41 -2.89 -7.32 8.72
CA PHE A 41 -2.24 -6.05 8.41
C PHE A 41 -0.70 -6.14 8.28
N ASN A 42 -0.25 -6.94 7.32
CA ASN A 42 1.17 -7.11 6.96
C ASN A 42 1.82 -5.83 6.42
N CYS A 43 3.16 -5.86 6.24
CA CYS A 43 3.93 -4.72 5.72
C CYS A 43 3.35 -4.13 4.44
N TRP A 44 2.83 -4.96 3.53
CA TRP A 44 2.18 -4.47 2.31
C TRP A 44 0.92 -3.63 2.63
N SER A 45 0.06 -4.14 3.50
CA SER A 45 -1.17 -3.44 3.92
C SER A 45 -0.83 -2.14 4.64
N HIS A 46 0.18 -2.18 5.52
CA HIS A 46 0.69 -1.00 6.22
C HIS A 46 1.26 0.04 5.25
N LEU A 47 2.10 -0.38 4.29
CA LEU A 47 2.67 0.51 3.29
C LEU A 47 1.61 1.21 2.45
N VAL A 48 0.60 0.46 1.98
CA VAL A 48 -0.55 1.02 1.26
C VAL A 48 -1.25 2.05 2.15
N VAL A 49 -1.65 1.71 3.37
CA VAL A 49 -2.35 2.68 4.25
C VAL A 49 -1.52 3.93 4.53
N MET A 50 -0.22 3.79 4.77
CA MET A 50 0.65 4.94 5.02
C MET A 50 0.85 5.82 3.78
N LEU A 51 0.93 5.24 2.58
CA LEU A 51 1.00 6.00 1.34
C LEU A 51 -0.28 6.80 1.10
N TYR A 52 -1.43 6.18 1.36
CA TYR A 52 -2.72 6.87 1.32
C TYR A 52 -2.76 8.05 2.29
N ALA A 53 -2.34 7.84 3.53
CA ALA A 53 -2.30 8.88 4.57
C ALA A 53 -1.42 10.08 4.15
N VAL A 54 -0.25 9.83 3.57
CA VAL A 54 0.66 10.89 3.08
C VAL A 54 0.03 11.67 1.93
N ILE A 55 -0.61 10.99 0.97
CA ILE A 55 -1.26 11.66 -0.17
C ILE A 55 -2.44 12.52 0.31
N MET A 56 -3.21 12.03 1.29
CA MET A 56 -4.34 12.75 1.88
C MET A 56 -3.93 13.78 2.93
N ARG A 57 -2.64 13.85 3.31
CA ARG A 57 -2.09 14.72 4.34
C ARG A 57 -2.75 14.53 5.71
N PHE A 58 -2.95 13.27 6.10
CA PHE A 58 -3.40 12.96 7.44
C PHE A 58 -2.24 13.08 8.43
N ASP A 59 -2.51 13.80 9.52
CA ASP A 59 -1.51 14.06 10.56
C ASP A 59 -1.64 13.07 11.73
N SER A 60 -2.74 12.30 11.79
CA SER A 60 -3.01 11.37 12.88
C SER A 60 -3.54 10.01 12.43
N LEU A 61 -3.23 8.96 13.20
CA LEU A 61 -3.83 7.63 13.02
C LEU A 61 -5.36 7.68 13.13
N ARG A 62 -5.91 8.64 13.88
CA ARG A 62 -7.35 8.84 14.01
C ARG A 62 -7.96 9.27 12.69
N GLU A 63 -7.37 10.25 12.01
CA GLU A 63 -7.82 10.67 10.67
C GLU A 63 -7.79 9.53 9.67
N ILE A 64 -6.69 8.75 9.66
CA ILE A 64 -6.58 7.56 8.81
C ILE A 64 -7.73 6.59 9.10
N SER A 65 -7.96 6.25 10.36
CA SER A 65 -9.03 5.33 10.76
C SER A 65 -10.42 5.86 10.38
N THR A 66 -10.70 7.13 10.63
CA THR A 66 -11.98 7.77 10.28
C THR A 66 -12.22 7.83 8.78
N SER A 67 -11.17 7.97 7.96
CA SER A 67 -11.30 7.99 6.49
C SER A 67 -11.56 6.61 5.87
N MET A 68 -11.26 5.53 6.61
CA MET A 68 -11.36 4.14 6.14
C MET A 68 -12.58 3.40 6.73
N LEU A 69 -13.31 4.06 7.64
CA LEU A 69 -14.59 3.61 8.21
C LEU A 69 -15.76 4.04 7.33
#